data_AF-A0A645HM47-F1
#
_entry.id   AF-A0A645HM47-F1
#
_cell.length_a   1.000
_cell.length_b   1.000
_cell.length_c   1.000
_cell.angle_alpha   90.00
_cell.angle_beta   90.00
_cell.angle_gamma   90.00
#
_symmetry.space_group_name_H-M   'P 1'
#
loop_
_entity.id
_entity.type
_entity.pdbx_description
1 polymer ?
#
loop_
_entity_poly.entity_id
_entity_poly.type
_entity_poly.pdbx_seq_one_letter_code
_entity_poly.pdbx_strand_id
1 'polypeptide(L)'
;MTGGTHTRLERIEFLGRYPDLVNNVRVCWQHLDEGINCGVCEKCVRTRLEMMIFGLEPKIFNEPMSGKYIEALTFENSTQFKFFEEIYLNFPKDNPYYEWIEKIYKREKKKNDPCEARLEIKESEIRRLEDEITQMKNTKSYKITKPLRYIRKFLK
;
A
#
# COMPACT_ATOMS: atom_id res chain seq x y z
N MET A 1 25.89 2.87 -14.74
CA MET A 1 24.77 3.19 -13.81
C MET A 1 23.76 2.06 -13.92
N THR A 2 23.62 1.23 -12.89
CA THR A 2 22.73 0.04 -12.89
C THR A 2 21.32 0.42 -12.44
N GLY A 3 20.31 -0.24 -12.99
CA GLY A 3 18.89 0.06 -12.77
C GLY A 3 18.34 -0.27 -11.36
N GLY A 4 19.15 -0.25 -10.30
CA GLY A 4 18.77 -0.61 -8.93
C GLY A 4 19.03 0.47 -7.87
N THR A 5 19.71 1.57 -8.19
CA THR A 5 20.07 2.62 -7.21
C THR A 5 19.00 3.69 -7.01
N HIS A 6 17.93 3.64 -7.81
CA HIS A 6 16.86 4.63 -7.79
C HIS A 6 15.48 4.00 -7.69
N THR A 7 14.60 4.61 -6.89
CA THR A 7 13.18 4.24 -6.81
C THR A 7 12.47 4.51 -8.14
N ARG A 8 11.21 4.06 -8.26
CA ARG A 8 10.43 4.34 -9.46
C ARG A 8 10.07 5.82 -9.55
N LEU A 9 9.66 6.42 -8.44
CA LEU A 9 9.31 7.84 -8.38
C LEU A 9 10.49 8.74 -8.70
N GLU A 10 11.70 8.43 -8.19
CA GLU A 10 12.93 9.18 -8.52
C GLU A 10 13.23 9.19 -10.03
N ARG A 11 12.95 8.08 -10.73
CA ARG A 11 13.15 7.99 -12.18
C ARG A 11 12.13 8.84 -12.94
N ILE A 12 10.88 8.86 -12.48
CA ILE A 12 9.83 9.68 -13.10
C ILE A 12 10.11 11.17 -12.87
N GLU A 13 10.53 11.55 -11.66
CA GLU A 13 10.98 12.91 -11.36
C GLU A 13 12.14 13.33 -12.27
N PHE A 14 13.15 12.46 -12.43
CA PHE A 14 14.27 12.72 -13.33
C PHE A 14 13.82 12.88 -14.78
N LEU A 15 12.92 11.99 -15.26
CA LEU A 15 12.34 12.11 -16.60
C LEU A 15 11.61 13.43 -16.79
N GLY A 16 10.91 13.93 -15.77
CA GLY A 16 10.23 15.23 -15.78
C GLY A 16 11.11 16.42 -16.17
N ARG A 17 12.44 16.29 -16.02
CA ARG A 17 13.42 17.32 -16.44
C ARG A 17 13.66 17.35 -17.96
N TYR A 18 13.15 16.37 -18.70
CA TYR A 18 13.36 16.20 -20.14
C TYR A 18 12.01 16.01 -20.87
N PRO A 19 11.31 17.10 -21.23
CA PRO A 19 9.99 17.03 -21.86
C PRO A 19 9.94 16.17 -23.11
N ASP A 20 11.00 16.17 -23.92
CA ASP A 20 11.09 15.35 -25.13
C ASP A 20 11.09 13.85 -24.80
N LEU A 21 11.78 13.43 -23.74
CA LEU A 21 11.81 12.02 -23.32
C LEU A 21 10.47 11.59 -22.74
N VAL A 22 9.86 12.44 -21.91
CA VAL A 22 8.55 12.19 -21.30
C VAL A 22 7.46 11.99 -22.35
N ASN A 23 7.55 12.69 -23.48
CA ASN A 23 6.60 12.55 -24.59
C ASN A 23 6.93 11.42 -25.59
N ASN A 24 7.99 10.64 -25.36
CA ASN A 24 8.40 9.55 -26.25
C ASN A 24 8.64 8.21 -25.54
N VAL A 25 8.41 8.13 -24.22
CA VAL A 25 8.64 6.89 -23.47
C VAL A 25 7.55 5.84 -23.74
N ARG A 26 7.98 4.63 -24.10
CA ARG A 26 7.13 3.43 -24.17
C ARG A 26 7.26 2.65 -22.86
N VAL A 27 6.14 2.39 -22.20
CA VAL A 27 6.03 1.56 -20.99
C VAL A 27 5.14 0.33 -21.19
N CYS A 28 4.25 0.36 -22.18
CA CYS A 28 3.36 -0.75 -22.49
C CYS A 28 4.10 -1.89 -23.20
N TRP A 29 3.87 -3.12 -22.73
CA TRP A 29 4.36 -4.36 -23.35
C TRP A 29 3.24 -5.28 -23.85
N GLN A 30 1.97 -4.99 -23.50
CA GLN A 30 0.84 -5.90 -23.75
C GLN A 30 0.15 -5.65 -25.10
N HIS A 31 0.02 -4.39 -25.50
CA HIS A 31 -0.72 -4.01 -26.71
C HIS A 31 0.18 -3.15 -27.59
N LEU A 32 1.15 -3.81 -28.25
CA LEU A 32 2.14 -3.12 -29.09
C LEU A 32 1.48 -2.43 -30.29
N ASP A 33 0.35 -2.96 -30.75
CA ASP A 33 -0.37 -2.53 -31.95
C ASP A 33 -1.34 -1.36 -31.71
N GLU A 34 -1.63 -1.02 -30.44
CA GLU A 34 -2.59 0.04 -30.05
C GLU A 34 -1.91 1.42 -29.87
N GLY A 35 -0.71 1.61 -30.41
CA GLY A 35 0.08 2.83 -30.30
C GLY A 35 1.27 2.72 -29.35
N ILE A 36 1.74 3.84 -28.80
CA ILE A 36 2.93 3.88 -27.93
C ILE A 36 2.60 3.23 -26.58
N ASN A 37 1.47 3.58 -25.96
CA ASN A 37 1.01 3.00 -24.70
C ASN A 37 -0.51 2.81 -24.70
N CYS A 38 -1.00 1.62 -24.35
CA CYS A 38 -2.43 1.31 -24.33
C CYS A 38 -3.26 2.11 -23.32
N GLY A 39 -2.64 2.74 -22.31
CA GLY A 39 -3.32 3.57 -21.31
C GLY A 39 -4.13 2.80 -20.25
N VAL A 40 -4.46 1.53 -20.47
CA VAL A 40 -5.41 0.78 -19.62
C VAL A 40 -4.79 -0.35 -18.80
N CYS A 41 -3.60 -0.84 -19.17
CA CYS A 41 -2.94 -1.89 -18.39
C CYS A 41 -2.32 -1.39 -17.08
N GLU A 42 -2.05 -2.30 -16.14
CA GLU A 42 -1.43 -1.99 -14.83
C GLU A 42 -0.22 -1.07 -14.98
N LYS A 43 0.73 -1.40 -15.84
CA LYS A 43 1.94 -0.58 -16.04
C LYS A 43 1.63 0.79 -16.61
N CYS A 44 0.70 0.90 -17.56
CA CYS A 44 0.32 2.20 -18.15
C CYS A 44 -0.34 3.07 -17.09
N VAL A 45 -1.37 2.55 -16.41
CA VAL A 45 -2.10 3.26 -15.36
C VAL A 45 -1.16 3.65 -14.23
N ARG A 46 -0.31 2.73 -13.76
CA ARG A 46 0.72 3.01 -12.74
C ARG A 46 1.64 4.15 -13.15
N THR A 47 2.20 4.10 -14.35
CA THR A 47 3.12 5.13 -14.86
C THR A 47 2.42 6.49 -14.95
N ARG A 48 1.14 6.53 -15.37
CA ARG A 48 0.35 7.77 -15.39
C ARG A 48 0.18 8.36 -14.00
N LEU A 49 -0.16 7.53 -13.02
CA LEU A 49 -0.30 7.98 -11.64
C LEU A 49 1.04 8.49 -11.08
N GLU A 50 2.15 7.80 -11.35
CA GLU A 50 3.50 8.26 -10.98
C GLU A 50 3.83 9.62 -11.60
N MET A 51 3.47 9.84 -12.88
CA MET A 51 3.67 11.12 -13.57
C MET A 51 2.80 12.23 -12.97
N MET A 52 1.56 11.94 -12.60
CA MET A 52 0.65 12.88 -11.96
C MET A 52 1.13 13.38 -10.59
N ILE A 53 1.87 12.56 -9.83
CA ILE A 53 2.50 12.97 -8.57
C ILE A 53 3.42 14.18 -8.80
N PHE A 54 4.11 14.23 -9.94
CA PHE A 54 5.01 15.31 -10.32
C PHE A 54 4.37 16.36 -11.23
N GLY A 55 3.04 16.34 -11.40
CA GLY A 55 2.32 17.28 -12.25
C GLY A 55 2.60 17.12 -13.75
N LEU A 56 3.04 15.93 -14.19
CA LEU A 56 3.35 15.65 -15.59
C LEU A 56 2.12 15.09 -16.33
N GLU A 57 1.79 15.68 -17.49
CA GLU A 57 0.73 15.20 -18.38
C GLU A 57 1.27 14.91 -19.79
N PRO A 58 1.95 13.75 -20.00
CA PRO A 58 2.52 13.42 -21.30
C PRO A 58 1.48 13.01 -22.34
N LYS A 59 1.76 13.36 -23.60
CA LYS A 59 0.93 13.00 -24.76
C LYS A 59 1.19 11.57 -25.28
N ILE A 60 1.64 10.67 -24.41
CA ILE A 60 2.02 9.28 -24.76
C ILE A 60 0.87 8.27 -24.58
N PHE A 61 -0.29 8.73 -24.15
CA PHE A 61 -1.50 7.93 -23.94
C PHE A 61 -2.61 8.43 -24.85
N ASN A 62 -3.34 7.50 -25.48
CA ASN A 62 -4.34 7.82 -26.50
C ASN A 62 -5.56 8.57 -25.96
N GLU A 63 -5.81 8.50 -24.65
CA GLU A 63 -7.00 9.05 -24.02
C GLU A 63 -6.71 9.63 -22.62
N PRO A 64 -7.51 10.61 -22.15
CA PRO A 64 -7.41 11.15 -20.80
C PRO A 64 -7.50 10.09 -19.72
N MET A 65 -6.98 10.40 -18.53
CA MET A 65 -7.08 9.50 -17.39
C MET A 65 -8.54 9.44 -16.96
N SER A 66 -8.97 8.28 -16.47
CA SER A 66 -10.33 8.08 -15.96
C SER A 66 -10.26 7.17 -14.75
N GLY A 67 -11.11 7.44 -13.75
CA GLY A 67 -11.24 6.60 -12.56
C GLY A 67 -11.50 5.12 -12.90
N LYS A 68 -12.20 4.84 -14.02
CA LYS A 68 -12.47 3.47 -14.48
C LYS A 68 -11.20 2.63 -14.70
N TYR A 69 -10.09 3.26 -15.12
CA TYR A 69 -8.82 2.55 -15.31
C TYR A 69 -8.14 2.21 -13.99
N ILE A 70 -8.31 3.07 -12.98
CA ILE A 70 -7.82 2.81 -11.62
C ILE A 70 -8.66 1.70 -10.99
N GLU A 71 -9.99 1.74 -11.15
CA GLU A 71 -10.88 0.72 -10.60
C GLU A 71 -10.62 -0.68 -11.17
N ALA A 72 -10.26 -0.75 -12.44
CA ALA A 72 -9.95 -1.98 -13.15
C ALA A 72 -8.56 -2.56 -12.82
N LEU A 73 -7.72 -1.85 -12.06
CA LEU A 73 -6.39 -2.35 -11.68
C LEU A 73 -6.52 -3.67 -10.93
N THR A 74 -5.69 -4.63 -11.33
CA THR A 74 -5.46 -5.87 -10.60
C THR A 74 -3.95 -6.09 -10.47
N PHE A 75 -3.53 -6.71 -9.37
CA PHE A 75 -2.13 -6.99 -9.09
C PHE A 75 -1.92 -8.51 -9.04
N GLU A 76 -1.00 -8.99 -9.87
CA GLU A 76 -0.65 -10.40 -10.01
C GLU A 76 0.25 -10.87 -8.86
N ASN A 77 1.04 -9.96 -8.30
CA ASN A 77 2.01 -10.26 -7.26
C ASN A 77 2.20 -9.09 -6.29
N SER A 78 2.80 -9.38 -5.13
CA SER A 78 3.06 -8.41 -4.07
C SER A 78 4.01 -7.29 -4.51
N THR A 79 4.90 -7.52 -5.47
CA THR A 79 5.79 -6.48 -6.02
C THR A 79 5.01 -5.42 -6.78
N GLN A 80 4.06 -5.82 -7.64
CA GLN A 80 3.18 -4.86 -8.33
C GLN A 80 2.36 -4.05 -7.32
N PHE A 81 1.84 -4.70 -6.28
CA PHE A 81 1.12 -4.01 -5.21
C PHE A 81 2.02 -3.03 -4.45
N LYS A 82 3.28 -3.37 -4.15
CA LYS A 82 4.24 -2.44 -3.51
C LYS A 82 4.50 -1.19 -4.33
N PHE A 83 4.58 -1.31 -5.66
CA PHE A 83 4.70 -0.12 -6.51
C PHE A 83 3.43 0.75 -6.46
N PHE A 84 2.25 0.13 -6.34
CA PHE A 84 1.01 0.88 -6.15
C PHE A 84 0.88 1.49 -4.74
N GLU A 85 1.39 0.82 -3.72
CA GLU A 85 1.50 1.37 -2.37
C GLU A 85 2.39 2.62 -2.34
N GLU A 86 3.52 2.61 -3.05
CA GLU A 86 4.39 3.77 -3.21
C GLU A 86 3.62 4.97 -3.82
N ILE A 87 2.73 4.71 -4.80
CA ILE A 87 1.83 5.74 -5.34
C ILE A 87 0.88 6.25 -4.26
N TYR A 88 0.14 5.36 -3.60
CA TYR A 88 -0.83 5.75 -2.57
C TYR A 88 -0.21 6.63 -1.47
N LEU A 89 1.01 6.32 -1.04
CA LEU A 89 1.72 7.08 0.00
C LEU A 89 2.14 8.49 -0.45
N ASN A 90 2.34 8.71 -1.76
CA ASN A 90 2.85 9.96 -2.30
C ASN A 90 1.83 10.75 -3.14
N PHE A 91 0.64 10.20 -3.39
CA PHE A 91 -0.35 10.83 -4.25
C PHE A 91 -1.01 12.05 -3.58
N PRO A 92 -1.13 13.21 -4.27
CA PRO A 92 -1.78 14.38 -3.70
C PRO A 92 -3.25 14.10 -3.33
N LYS A 93 -3.63 14.42 -2.08
CA LYS A 93 -4.97 14.11 -1.54
C LYS A 93 -6.09 14.95 -2.14
N ASP A 94 -5.74 16.12 -2.66
CA ASP A 94 -6.62 17.05 -3.37
C ASP A 94 -6.81 16.69 -4.85
N ASN A 95 -6.02 15.74 -5.38
CA ASN A 95 -6.18 15.27 -6.74
C ASN A 95 -7.48 14.46 -6.87
N PRO A 96 -8.29 14.68 -7.93
CA PRO A 96 -9.57 14.01 -8.11
C PRO A 96 -9.43 12.47 -8.06
N TYR A 97 -8.31 11.91 -8.50
CA TYR A 97 -8.13 10.46 -8.54
C TYR A 97 -7.85 9.80 -7.18
N TYR A 98 -7.65 10.57 -6.10
CA TYR A 98 -7.22 10.04 -4.81
C TYR A 98 -8.21 9.02 -4.22
N GLU A 99 -9.52 9.29 -4.28
CA GLU A 99 -10.54 8.38 -3.72
C GLU A 99 -10.51 6.99 -4.38
N TRP A 100 -10.30 6.95 -5.70
CA TRP A 100 -10.15 5.71 -6.44
C TRP A 100 -8.89 4.95 -6.03
N ILE A 101 -7.76 5.65 -5.85
CA ILE A 101 -6.50 5.04 -5.41
C ILE A 101 -6.65 4.47 -4.00
N GLU A 102 -7.23 5.23 -3.07
CA GLU A 102 -7.47 4.80 -1.70
C GLU A 102 -8.34 3.54 -1.64
N LYS A 103 -9.43 3.51 -2.43
CA LYS A 103 -10.32 2.35 -2.55
C LYS A 103 -9.55 1.09 -2.98
N ILE A 104 -8.68 1.21 -3.99
CA ILE A 104 -7.89 0.09 -4.50
C ILE A 104 -6.81 -0.33 -3.48
N TYR A 105 -6.15 0.63 -2.84
CA TYR A 105 -5.15 0.33 -1.80
C TYR A 105 -5.76 -0.48 -0.66
N LYS A 106 -6.90 -0.03 -0.10
CA LYS A 106 -7.61 -0.74 0.97
C LYS A 106 -8.02 -2.15 0.57
N ARG A 107 -8.52 -2.32 -0.67
CA ARG A 107 -8.91 -3.63 -1.23
C ARG A 107 -7.72 -4.60 -1.27
N GLU A 108 -6.59 -4.13 -1.78
CA GLU A 108 -5.42 -4.98 -2.08
C GLU A 108 -4.52 -5.19 -0.87
N LYS A 109 -4.44 -4.22 0.05
CA LYS A 109 -3.73 -4.36 1.32
C LYS A 109 -4.27 -5.53 2.13
N LYS A 110 -5.60 -5.63 2.26
CA LYS A 110 -6.26 -6.76 2.94
C LYS A 110 -5.94 -8.12 2.30
N LYS A 111 -5.71 -8.15 0.98
CA LYS A 111 -5.36 -9.37 0.23
C LYS A 111 -3.88 -9.72 0.39
N ASN A 112 -2.99 -8.73 0.39
CA ASN A 112 -1.54 -8.92 0.38
C ASN A 112 -0.91 -8.93 1.78
N ASP A 113 -1.60 -8.45 2.82
CA ASP A 113 -1.16 -8.50 4.21
C ASP A 113 -2.13 -9.30 5.11
N PRO A 114 -2.12 -10.64 5.00
CA PRO A 114 -2.84 -11.49 5.95
C PRO A 114 -2.24 -11.42 7.36
N CYS A 115 -1.02 -10.90 7.51
CA CYS A 115 -0.35 -10.77 8.80
C CYS A 115 -0.97 -9.63 9.60
N GLU A 116 -1.30 -8.49 8.97
CA GLU A 116 -2.01 -7.36 9.58
C GLU A 116 -3.41 -7.78 10.05
N ALA A 117 -4.17 -8.50 9.21
CA ALA A 117 -5.45 -9.07 9.63
C ALA A 117 -5.30 -10.06 10.81
N ARG A 118 -4.24 -10.87 10.80
CA ARG A 118 -3.90 -11.78 11.91
C ARG A 118 -3.42 -11.02 13.15
N LEU A 119 -2.74 -9.88 13.00
CA LEU A 119 -2.29 -8.99 14.06
C LEU A 119 -3.48 -8.34 14.73
N GLU A 120 -4.43 -7.78 13.99
CA GLU A 120 -5.68 -7.24 14.54
C GLU A 120 -6.45 -8.28 15.38
N ILE A 121 -6.55 -9.52 14.87
CA ILE A 121 -7.14 -10.63 15.63
C ILE A 121 -6.35 -10.89 16.92
N LYS A 122 -5.01 -10.98 16.84
CA LYS A 122 -4.17 -11.22 18.02
C LYS A 122 -4.24 -10.08 19.04
N GLU A 123 -4.29 -8.83 18.60
CA GLU A 123 -4.48 -7.65 19.46
C GLU A 123 -5.84 -7.67 20.15
N SER A 124 -6.90 -8.07 19.44
CA SER A 124 -8.23 -8.25 20.03
C SER A 124 -8.24 -9.32 21.12
N GLU A 125 -7.51 -10.43 20.91
CA GLU A 125 -7.42 -11.51 21.86
C GLU A 125 -6.54 -11.15 23.08
N ILE A 126 -5.45 -10.42 22.88
CA ILE A 126 -4.64 -9.85 23.98
C ILE A 126 -5.51 -8.97 24.87
N ARG A 127 -6.29 -8.05 24.29
CA ARG A 127 -7.21 -7.18 25.05
C ARG A 127 -8.21 -7.99 25.88
N ARG A 128 -8.82 -9.02 25.30
CA ARG A 128 -9.74 -9.91 26.04
C ARG A 128 -9.05 -10.59 27.22
N LEU A 129 -7.84 -11.13 27.01
CA LEU A 129 -7.08 -11.80 28.07
C LEU A 129 -6.64 -10.82 29.17
N GLU A 130 -6.29 -9.58 28.81
CA GLU A 130 -5.97 -8.52 29.77
C GLU A 130 -7.16 -8.17 30.66
N ASP A 131 -8.37 -8.10 30.08
CA ASP A 131 -9.61 -7.88 30.82
C ASP A 131 -9.90 -9.05 31.78
N GLU A 132 -9.77 -10.30 31.30
CA GLU A 132 -9.94 -11.50 32.12
C GLU A 132 -8.93 -11.53 33.29
N ILE A 133 -7.66 -11.23 33.03
CA ILE A 133 -6.62 -11.13 34.07
C ILE A 133 -6.98 -10.03 35.07
N THR A 134 -7.49 -8.90 34.61
CA THR A 134 -7.88 -7.77 35.46
C THR A 134 -9.05 -8.14 36.36
N GLN A 135 -10.08 -8.80 35.81
CA GLN A 135 -11.20 -9.34 36.58
C GLN A 135 -10.73 -10.36 37.62
N MET A 136 -9.87 -11.30 37.22
CA MET A 136 -9.29 -12.30 38.11
C MET A 136 -8.52 -11.66 39.27
N LYS A 137 -7.67 -10.67 38.98
CA LYS A 137 -6.90 -9.91 39.99
C LYS A 137 -7.80 -9.17 40.97
N ASN A 138 -8.99 -8.76 40.54
CA ASN A 138 -9.96 -8.06 41.37
C ASN A 138 -10.76 -8.97 42.31
N THR A 139 -10.74 -10.29 42.10
CA THR A 139 -11.41 -11.26 42.97
C THR A 139 -10.82 -11.31 44.38
N LYS A 140 -11.67 -11.59 45.36
CA LYS A 140 -11.28 -11.72 46.78
C LYS A 140 -10.26 -12.85 46.99
N SER A 141 -10.45 -13.98 46.30
CA SER A 141 -9.54 -15.13 46.36
C SER A 141 -8.12 -14.78 45.88
N TYR A 142 -8.00 -14.07 44.75
CA TYR A 142 -6.69 -13.66 44.24
C TYR A 142 -5.99 -12.69 45.19
N LYS A 143 -6.70 -11.71 45.74
CA LYS A 143 -6.14 -10.73 46.69
C LYS A 143 -5.63 -11.38 47.98
N ILE A 144 -6.35 -12.36 48.51
CA ILE A 144 -5.96 -13.10 49.73
C ILE A 144 -4.76 -14.02 49.46
N THR A 145 -4.71 -14.68 48.31
CA THR A 145 -3.65 -15.65 47.99
C THR A 145 -2.37 -15.02 47.42
N LYS A 146 -2.41 -13.74 47.02
CA LYS A 146 -1.27 -13.01 46.44
C LYS A 146 -0.04 -12.96 47.39
N PRO A 147 -0.15 -12.62 48.68
CA PRO A 147 0.98 -12.67 49.61
C PRO A 147 1.55 -14.09 49.77
N LEU A 148 0.69 -15.10 49.83
CA LEU A 148 1.10 -16.51 49.93
C LEU A 148 1.89 -16.98 48.70
N ARG A 149 1.48 -16.55 47.49
CA ARG A 149 2.23 -16.82 46.26
C ARG A 149 3.59 -16.13 46.23
N TYR A 150 3.69 -14.92 46.78
CA TYR A 150 4.96 -14.20 46.90
C TYR A 150 5.93 -14.95 47.82
N ILE A 151 5.47 -15.32 49.02
CA ILE A 151 6.25 -16.08 50.01
C ILE A 151 6.74 -17.42 49.44
N ARG A 152 5.86 -18.17 48.75
CA ARG A 152 6.22 -19.44 48.11
C ARG A 152 7.36 -19.33 47.09
N LYS A 153 7.59 -18.15 46.51
CA LYS A 153 8.67 -17.91 45.54
C LYS A 153 10.06 -17.81 46.19
N PHE A 154 10.12 -17.50 47.49
CA PHE A 154 11.37 -17.43 48.29
C PHE A 154 11.66 -18.70 49.09
N LEU A 155 10.74 -19.68 49.05
CA LEU A 155 10.88 -20.99 49.71
C LEU A 155 11.37 -22.08 48.73
N LYS A 156 11.81 -21.68 47.53
CA LYS A 156 12.53 -22.52 46.56
C LYS A 156 13.95 -21.99 46.44
#